data_AF-A0A3C0KTI7-F1
#
_entry.id   AF-A0A3C0KTI7-F1
#
_cell.length_a   1.000
_cell.length_b   1.000
_cell.length_c   1.000
_cell.angle_alpha   90.00
_cell.angle_beta   90.00
_cell.angle_gamma   90.00
#
_symmetry.space_group_name_H-M   'P 1'
#
loop_
_entity.id
_entity.type
_entity.pdbx_description
1 polymer ?
#
loop_
_entity_poly.entity_id
_entity_poly.type
_entity_poly.pdbx_seq_one_letter_code
_entity_poly.pdbx_strand_id
1 'polypeptide(L)'
;MNTFKATILLGALTGLLLLIGGLFGGKGGVFIAFIFAIVMNFGAYWFSDKLILKMYNAQEVTETQAPALYTTVRGLAMRASLPMPKVYIIPEETPNAFATGRDEQHAVVAVTEGILRILNTDELEGVLAHELTHIKNRDMLIGSIAATLAGAIMIMANMAQWAAIFGGASRDDDEGGGGIVGLILMAILAPLAATLIQMAISRSREYLADEGGARVSGKPYGLASALDKLGKASKAIPMDANPSTAHMFIVNPLSGRALMNLFSTHPPIEERISRLRGMRPV
;
A
#
# COMPACT_ATOMS: atom_id res chain seq x y z
N MET A 1 -16.85 -9.67 -2.70
CA MET A 1 -15.52 -10.31 -2.85
C MET A 1 -14.43 -9.69 -1.98
N ASN A 2 -14.35 -8.37 -1.86
CA ASN A 2 -13.27 -7.70 -1.11
C ASN A 2 -13.38 -7.78 0.42
N THR A 3 -14.61 -7.79 0.97
CA THR A 3 -14.84 -8.02 2.40
C THR A 3 -14.38 -9.41 2.86
N PHE A 4 -14.70 -10.46 2.09
CA PHE A 4 -14.24 -11.83 2.37
C PHE A 4 -12.71 -11.94 2.39
N LYS A 5 -12.02 -11.33 1.42
CA LYS A 5 -10.56 -11.28 1.38
C LYS A 5 -9.97 -10.52 2.57
N ALA A 6 -10.56 -9.37 2.93
CA ALA A 6 -10.14 -8.61 4.11
C ALA A 6 -10.34 -9.42 5.41
N THR A 7 -11.46 -10.12 5.56
CA THR A 7 -11.71 -11.02 6.70
C THR A 7 -10.68 -12.15 6.76
N ILE A 8 -10.33 -12.76 5.63
CA ILE A 8 -9.28 -13.80 5.60
C ILE A 8 -7.93 -13.22 6.03
N LEU A 9 -7.54 -12.05 5.52
CA LEU A 9 -6.26 -11.43 5.86
C LEU A 9 -6.20 -11.00 7.33
N LEU A 10 -7.27 -10.41 7.87
CA LEU A 10 -7.37 -10.08 9.29
C LEU A 10 -7.35 -11.33 10.18
N GLY A 11 -8.03 -12.39 9.74
CA GLY A 11 -8.00 -13.70 10.40
C GLY A 11 -6.58 -14.30 10.42
N ALA A 12 -5.88 -14.24 9.29
CA ALA A 12 -4.48 -14.67 9.19
C ALA A 12 -3.55 -13.84 10.08
N LEU A 13 -3.72 -12.51 10.12
CA LEU A 13 -2.94 -11.61 10.99
C LEU A 13 -3.17 -11.91 12.46
N THR A 14 -4.43 -12.14 12.83
CA THR A 14 -4.80 -12.51 14.19
C THR A 14 -4.21 -13.85 14.58
N GLY A 15 -4.35 -14.87 13.72
CA GLY A 15 -3.75 -16.19 13.94
C GLY A 15 -2.23 -16.12 14.08
N LEU A 16 -1.58 -15.26 13.29
CA LEU A 16 -0.14 -15.01 13.37
C LEU A 16 0.28 -14.42 14.72
N LEU A 17 -0.42 -13.37 15.17
CA LEU A 17 -0.14 -12.74 16.46
C LEU A 17 -0.35 -13.71 17.63
N LEU A 18 -1.40 -14.53 17.58
CA LEU A 18 -1.65 -15.56 18.59
C LEU A 18 -0.54 -16.61 18.64
N LEU A 19 -0.06 -17.05 17.48
CA LEU A 19 1.05 -18.00 17.37
C LEU A 19 2.34 -17.40 17.97
N ILE A 20 2.64 -16.13 17.70
CA ILE A 20 3.76 -15.41 18.33
C ILE A 20 3.59 -15.37 19.85
N GLY A 21 2.42 -14.94 20.33
CA GLY A 21 2.13 -14.91 21.77
C GLY A 21 2.36 -16.26 22.45
N GLY A 22 1.96 -17.35 21.80
CA GLY A 22 2.15 -18.70 22.30
C GLY A 22 3.60 -19.15 22.35
N LEU A 23 4.37 -18.89 21.30
CA LEU A 23 5.77 -19.29 21.22
C LEU A 23 6.66 -18.58 22.26
N PHE A 24 6.42 -17.30 22.53
CA PHE A 24 7.27 -16.50 23.43
C PHE A 24 6.80 -16.42 24.87
N GLY A 25 5.49 -16.55 25.12
CA GLY A 25 4.91 -16.35 26.46
C GLY A 25 3.95 -17.44 26.91
N GLY A 26 3.85 -18.57 26.19
CA GLY A 26 2.91 -19.64 26.49
C GLY A 26 1.46 -19.13 26.54
N LYS A 27 0.63 -19.72 27.41
CA LYS A 27 -0.80 -19.32 27.53
C LYS A 27 -0.98 -17.83 27.88
N GLY A 28 -0.08 -17.25 28.69
CA GLY A 28 -0.12 -15.84 29.05
C GLY A 28 0.23 -14.93 27.87
N GLY A 29 1.24 -15.30 27.09
CA GLY A 29 1.61 -14.58 25.87
C GLY A 29 0.53 -14.63 24.78
N VAL A 30 -0.17 -15.76 24.61
CA VAL A 30 -1.34 -15.85 23.71
C VAL A 30 -2.41 -14.84 24.11
N PHE A 31 -2.72 -14.73 25.41
CA PHE A 31 -3.73 -13.79 25.91
C PHE A 31 -3.32 -12.34 25.65
N ILE A 32 -2.07 -11.97 25.96
CA ILE A 32 -1.54 -10.63 25.69
C ILE A 32 -1.55 -10.33 24.19
N ALA A 33 -1.09 -11.27 23.36
CA ALA A 33 -1.07 -11.10 21.92
C ALA A 33 -2.47 -11.00 21.30
N PHE A 34 -3.46 -11.69 21.86
CA PHE A 34 -4.86 -11.57 21.44
C PHE A 34 -5.40 -10.16 21.71
N ILE A 35 -5.21 -9.63 22.91
CA ILE A 35 -5.64 -8.28 23.26
C ILE A 35 -4.91 -7.25 22.38
N PHE A 36 -3.61 -7.42 22.19
CA PHE A 36 -2.81 -6.56 21.31
C PHE A 36 -3.28 -6.64 19.85
N ALA A 37 -3.60 -7.84 19.36
CA ALA A 37 -4.14 -8.04 18.01
C ALA A 37 -5.48 -7.33 17.81
N ILE A 38 -6.38 -7.39 18.79
CA ILE A 38 -7.67 -6.68 18.73
C ILE A 38 -7.42 -5.17 18.67
N VAL A 39 -6.59 -4.65 19.59
CA VAL A 39 -6.28 -3.21 19.65
C VAL A 39 -5.60 -2.72 18.37
N MET A 40 -4.63 -3.47 17.84
CA MET A 40 -3.92 -3.13 16.62
C MET A 40 -4.82 -3.23 15.39
N ASN A 41 -5.63 -4.27 15.25
CA ASN A 41 -6.55 -4.40 14.11
C ASN A 41 -7.63 -3.31 14.13
N PHE A 42 -8.21 -3.05 15.30
CA PHE A 42 -9.19 -1.98 15.47
C PHE A 42 -8.56 -0.61 15.24
N GLY A 43 -7.36 -0.39 15.79
CA GLY A 43 -6.59 0.83 15.63
C GLY A 43 -6.20 1.11 14.17
N ALA A 44 -5.64 0.11 13.48
CA ALA A 44 -5.27 0.21 12.08
C ALA A 44 -6.50 0.44 11.18
N TYR A 45 -7.63 -0.19 11.47
CA TYR A 45 -8.86 0.04 10.71
C TYR A 45 -9.42 1.46 10.90
N TRP A 46 -9.38 2.00 12.12
CA TRP A 46 -10.07 3.25 12.47
C TRP A 46 -9.20 4.52 12.40
N PHE A 47 -7.87 4.36 12.43
CA PHE A 47 -6.93 5.48 12.49
C PHE A 47 -5.83 5.45 11.42
N SER A 48 -5.82 4.48 10.50
CA SER A 48 -4.76 4.38 9.47
C SER A 48 -4.66 5.62 8.60
N ASP A 49 -5.80 6.16 8.17
CA ASP A 49 -5.90 7.41 7.41
C ASP A 49 -5.28 8.58 8.18
N LYS A 50 -5.69 8.80 9.44
CA LYS A 50 -5.21 9.91 10.27
C LYS A 50 -3.73 9.81 10.58
N LEU A 51 -3.23 8.60 10.84
CA LEU A 51 -1.82 8.37 11.14
C LEU A 51 -0.95 8.73 9.93
N ILE A 52 -1.33 8.24 8.75
CA ILE A 52 -0.61 8.51 7.51
C ILE A 52 -0.64 9.99 7.17
N LEU A 53 -1.82 10.63 7.21
CA LEU A 53 -1.95 12.06 6.91
C LEU A 53 -1.08 12.89 7.85
N LYS A 54 -1.01 12.53 9.14
CA LYS A 54 -0.15 13.20 10.11
C LYS A 54 1.34 12.94 9.86
N MET A 55 1.73 11.73 9.46
CA MET A 55 3.11 11.40 9.11
C MET A 55 3.65 12.27 7.97
N TYR A 56 2.80 12.56 6.97
CA TYR A 56 3.15 13.39 5.83
C TYR A 56 2.79 14.88 6.01
N ASN A 57 2.40 15.31 7.23
CA ASN A 57 1.96 16.69 7.50
C ASN A 57 0.89 17.20 6.50
N ALA A 58 -0.01 16.33 6.08
CA ALA A 58 -1.06 16.63 5.12
C ALA A 58 -2.02 17.68 5.68
N GLN A 59 -2.31 18.71 4.88
CA GLN A 59 -3.18 19.82 5.23
C GLN A 59 -4.51 19.68 4.49
N GLU A 60 -5.63 19.61 5.22
CA GLU A 60 -6.97 19.58 4.62
C GLU A 60 -7.23 20.91 3.93
N VAL A 61 -7.66 20.86 2.67
CA VAL A 61 -7.94 22.05 1.87
C VAL A 61 -9.42 22.18 1.55
N THR A 62 -9.92 23.40 1.60
CA THR A 62 -11.29 23.74 1.18
C THR A 62 -11.34 24.11 -0.31
N GLU A 63 -12.56 24.17 -0.86
CA GLU A 63 -12.80 24.67 -2.22
C GLU A 63 -12.27 26.10 -2.42
N THR A 64 -12.28 26.94 -1.38
CA THR A 64 -11.73 28.30 -1.46
C THR A 64 -10.20 28.34 -1.47
N GLN A 65 -9.54 27.37 -0.82
CA GLN A 65 -8.08 27.30 -0.76
C GLN A 65 -7.48 26.66 -2.01
N ALA A 66 -8.13 25.64 -2.58
CA ALA A 66 -7.65 24.91 -3.76
C ALA A 66 -8.78 24.66 -4.77
N PRO A 67 -9.36 25.70 -5.40
CA PRO A 67 -10.58 25.57 -6.21
C PRO A 67 -10.42 24.64 -7.40
N ALA A 68 -9.28 24.71 -8.11
CA ALA A 68 -9.02 23.85 -9.27
C ALA A 68 -8.96 22.36 -8.90
N LEU A 69 -8.22 22.03 -7.84
CA LEU A 69 -8.12 20.66 -7.33
C LEU A 69 -9.48 20.15 -6.83
N TYR A 70 -10.19 20.97 -6.04
CA TYR A 70 -11.50 20.60 -5.50
C TYR A 70 -12.54 20.35 -6.60
N THR A 71 -12.57 21.20 -7.63
CA THR A 71 -13.44 21.03 -8.80
C THR A 71 -13.13 19.75 -9.56
N THR A 72 -11.83 19.46 -9.73
CA THR A 72 -11.35 18.26 -10.41
C THR A 72 -11.78 16.99 -9.67
N VAL A 73 -11.49 16.91 -8.36
CA VAL A 73 -11.87 15.77 -7.52
C VAL A 73 -13.38 15.62 -7.47
N ARG A 74 -14.15 16.71 -7.34
CA ARG A 74 -15.62 16.67 -7.35
C ARG A 74 -16.17 16.12 -8.66
N GLY A 75 -15.67 16.60 -9.80
CA GLY A 75 -16.09 16.14 -11.13
C GLY A 75 -15.82 14.64 -11.32
N LEU A 76 -14.63 14.18 -10.91
CA LEU A 76 -14.25 12.77 -10.98
C LEU A 76 -15.05 11.90 -10.02
N ALA A 77 -15.26 12.33 -8.78
CA ALA A 77 -16.06 11.60 -7.79
C ALA A 77 -17.51 11.42 -8.29
N MET A 78 -18.12 12.45 -8.87
CA MET A 78 -19.44 12.34 -9.50
C MET A 78 -19.45 11.32 -10.65
N ARG A 79 -18.48 11.37 -11.56
CA ARG A 79 -18.35 10.40 -12.66
C ARG A 79 -18.12 8.96 -12.16
N ALA A 80 -17.41 8.82 -11.03
CA ALA A 80 -17.18 7.54 -10.38
C ALA A 80 -18.37 7.05 -9.55
N SER A 81 -19.42 7.88 -9.35
CA SER A 81 -20.53 7.64 -8.43
C SER A 81 -20.09 7.47 -6.97
N LEU A 82 -19.15 8.30 -6.53
CA LEU A 82 -18.62 8.33 -5.18
C LEU A 82 -19.07 9.59 -4.42
N PRO A 83 -19.22 9.51 -3.08
CA PRO A 83 -19.24 10.70 -2.24
C PRO A 83 -17.98 11.55 -2.45
N MET A 84 -18.10 12.86 -2.23
CA MET A 84 -16.93 13.74 -2.30
C MET A 84 -15.94 13.39 -1.19
N PRO A 85 -14.72 12.91 -1.51
CA PRO A 85 -13.71 12.65 -0.50
C PRO A 85 -13.16 13.97 0.06
N LYS A 86 -12.57 13.90 1.25
CA LYS A 86 -11.77 15.02 1.76
C LYS A 86 -10.51 15.18 0.90
N VAL A 87 -10.09 16.42 0.69
CA VAL A 87 -8.92 16.74 -0.14
C VAL A 87 -7.82 17.30 0.74
N TYR A 88 -6.60 16.78 0.59
CA TYR A 88 -5.43 17.23 1.32
C TYR A 88 -4.29 17.60 0.37
N ILE A 89 -3.50 18.59 0.78
CA ILE A 89 -2.21 18.91 0.16
C ILE A 89 -1.09 18.59 1.14
N ILE A 90 -0.09 17.85 0.66
CA ILE A 90 1.11 17.48 1.39
C ILE A 90 2.25 18.42 0.97
N PRO A 91 2.89 19.14 1.90
CA PRO A 91 3.96 20.09 1.60
C PRO A 91 5.29 19.37 1.32
N GLU A 92 5.31 18.49 0.32
CA GLU A 92 6.49 17.76 -0.14
C GLU A 92 6.74 17.99 -1.63
N GLU A 93 8.02 18.08 -1.99
CA GLU A 93 8.49 18.27 -3.37
C GLU A 93 8.42 17.01 -4.22
N THR A 94 8.48 15.83 -3.58
CA THR A 94 8.46 14.57 -4.32
C THR A 94 7.06 14.33 -4.87
N PRO A 95 6.89 14.22 -6.19
CA PRO A 95 5.57 14.05 -6.78
C PRO A 95 4.90 12.74 -6.39
N ASN A 96 3.80 12.85 -5.66
CA ASN A 96 2.91 11.74 -5.32
C ASN A 96 1.46 12.19 -5.12
N ALA A 97 0.53 11.26 -5.24
CA ALA A 97 -0.83 11.36 -4.73
C ALA A 97 -1.27 9.98 -4.23
N PHE A 98 -2.23 9.93 -3.31
CA PHE A 98 -2.83 8.69 -2.86
C PHE A 98 -4.25 8.90 -2.35
N ALA A 99 -5.06 7.86 -2.45
CA ALA A 99 -6.29 7.75 -1.68
C ALA A 99 -6.07 7.02 -0.35
N THR A 100 -6.92 7.25 0.65
CA THR A 100 -7.02 6.42 1.86
C THR A 100 -8.42 6.56 2.48
N GLY A 101 -8.69 5.83 3.56
CA GLY A 101 -9.97 5.85 4.27
C GLY A 101 -10.55 4.47 4.49
N ARG A 102 -11.43 4.37 5.49
CA ARG A 102 -12.07 3.10 5.90
C ARG A 102 -13.18 2.63 4.95
N ASP A 103 -13.85 3.57 4.29
CA ASP A 103 -14.95 3.34 3.37
C ASP A 103 -15.13 4.55 2.44
N GLU A 104 -16.03 4.43 1.46
CA GLU A 104 -16.31 5.47 0.46
C GLU A 104 -16.82 6.79 1.07
N GLN A 105 -17.50 6.77 2.23
CA GLN A 105 -18.00 7.97 2.91
C GLN A 105 -16.93 8.68 3.73
N HIS A 106 -15.88 7.96 4.11
CA HIS A 106 -14.74 8.47 4.88
C HIS A 106 -13.46 8.45 4.05
N ALA A 107 -13.60 8.57 2.74
CA ALA A 107 -12.49 8.57 1.82
C ALA A 107 -11.75 9.91 1.85
N VAL A 108 -10.44 9.83 1.68
CA VAL A 108 -9.51 10.94 1.62
C VAL A 108 -8.69 10.80 0.34
N VAL A 109 -8.44 11.91 -0.33
CA VAL A 109 -7.46 12.02 -1.42
C VAL A 109 -6.44 13.06 -1.03
N ALA A 110 -5.17 12.69 -1.08
CA ALA A 110 -4.04 13.57 -0.79
C ALA A 110 -3.16 13.71 -2.03
N VAL A 111 -2.71 14.92 -2.30
CA VAL A 111 -1.73 15.23 -3.36
C VAL A 111 -0.56 15.98 -2.74
N THR A 112 0.64 15.76 -3.26
CA THR A 112 1.83 16.54 -2.89
C THR A 112 1.87 17.88 -3.62
N GLU A 113 2.57 18.88 -3.09
CA GLU A 113 2.86 20.08 -3.89
C GLU A 113 3.69 19.76 -5.14
N GLY A 114 4.62 18.82 -5.02
CA GLY A 114 5.42 18.32 -6.13
C GLY A 114 4.58 17.85 -7.31
N ILE A 115 3.53 17.04 -7.07
CA ILE A 115 2.69 16.53 -8.16
C ILE A 115 1.90 17.65 -8.85
N LEU A 116 1.43 18.64 -8.09
CA LEU A 116 0.72 19.80 -8.62
C LEU A 116 1.61 20.69 -9.49
N ARG A 117 2.93 20.71 -9.24
CA ARG A 117 3.90 21.48 -10.04
C ARG A 117 4.27 20.80 -11.36
N ILE A 118 4.30 19.46 -11.40
CA ILE A 118 4.84 18.72 -12.56
C ILE A 118 3.77 18.21 -13.53
N LEU A 119 2.55 17.97 -13.05
CA LEU A 119 1.45 17.45 -13.86
C LEU A 119 0.59 18.58 -14.40
N ASN A 120 0.20 18.48 -15.66
CA ASN A 120 -0.86 19.32 -16.20
C ASN A 120 -2.25 18.81 -15.76
N THR A 121 -3.31 19.54 -16.12
CA THR A 121 -4.68 19.22 -15.71
C THR A 121 -5.13 17.82 -16.14
N ASP A 122 -4.85 17.40 -17.37
CA ASP A 122 -5.27 16.08 -17.88
C ASP A 122 -4.52 14.94 -17.20
N GLU A 123 -3.24 15.14 -16.92
CA GLU A 123 -2.38 14.19 -16.20
C GLU A 123 -2.82 14.05 -14.73
N LEU A 124 -3.06 15.17 -14.06
CA LEU A 124 -3.55 15.18 -12.68
C LEU A 124 -4.95 14.56 -12.58
N GLU A 125 -5.84 14.85 -13.52
CA GLU A 125 -7.15 14.19 -13.62
C GLU A 125 -7.03 12.68 -13.76
N GLY A 126 -6.12 12.21 -14.63
CA GLY A 126 -5.86 10.78 -14.81
C GLY A 126 -5.40 10.11 -13.51
N VAL A 127 -4.45 10.73 -12.80
CA VAL A 127 -3.94 10.24 -11.52
C VAL A 127 -5.03 10.23 -10.45
N LEU A 128 -5.78 11.32 -10.29
CA LEU A 128 -6.86 11.39 -9.30
C LEU A 128 -7.98 10.39 -9.62
N ALA A 129 -8.27 10.15 -10.90
CA ALA A 129 -9.25 9.14 -11.32
C ALA A 129 -8.80 7.71 -10.96
N HIS A 130 -7.49 7.43 -11.08
CA HIS A 130 -6.88 6.18 -10.65
C HIS A 130 -7.05 5.99 -9.13
N GLU A 131 -6.70 7.00 -8.33
CA GLU A 131 -6.86 6.94 -6.86
C GLU A 131 -8.33 6.78 -6.43
N LEU A 132 -9.25 7.49 -7.09
CA LEU A 132 -10.68 7.33 -6.83
C LEU A 132 -11.20 5.93 -7.20
N THR A 133 -10.58 5.27 -8.19
CA THR A 133 -10.93 3.89 -8.53
C THR A 133 -10.54 2.92 -7.42
N HIS A 134 -9.43 3.15 -6.71
CA HIS A 134 -9.09 2.36 -5.53
C HIS A 134 -10.11 2.52 -4.40
N ILE A 135 -10.64 3.73 -4.20
CA ILE A 135 -11.73 3.98 -3.24
C ILE A 135 -12.98 3.20 -3.66
N LYS A 136 -13.40 3.32 -4.92
CA LYS A 136 -14.59 2.64 -5.46
C LYS A 136 -14.50 1.12 -5.34
N ASN A 137 -13.33 0.56 -5.60
CA ASN A 137 -13.11 -0.87 -5.49
C ASN A 137 -12.88 -1.34 -4.04
N ARG A 138 -12.72 -0.42 -3.07
CA ARG A 138 -12.40 -0.70 -1.66
C ARG A 138 -11.08 -1.46 -1.51
N ASP A 139 -10.13 -1.14 -2.37
CA ASP A 139 -8.83 -1.81 -2.40
C ASP A 139 -7.86 -1.29 -1.33
N MET A 140 -8.11 -0.06 -0.84
CA MET A 140 -7.30 0.60 0.20
C MET A 140 -7.16 -0.22 1.47
N LEU A 141 -8.27 -0.79 1.96
CA LEU A 141 -8.30 -1.59 3.19
C LEU A 141 -7.45 -2.86 3.05
N ILE A 142 -7.53 -3.53 1.91
CA ILE A 142 -6.80 -4.78 1.65
C ILE A 142 -5.29 -4.50 1.56
N GLY A 143 -4.89 -3.39 0.94
CA GLY A 143 -3.51 -2.93 0.87
C GLY A 143 -2.90 -2.73 2.26
N SER A 144 -3.57 -1.96 3.11
CA SER A 144 -3.10 -1.66 4.47
C SER A 144 -2.99 -2.90 5.35
N ILE A 145 -3.96 -3.82 5.29
CA ILE A 145 -3.91 -5.09 6.04
C ILE A 145 -2.77 -5.98 5.54
N ALA A 146 -2.60 -6.10 4.22
CA ALA A 146 -1.50 -6.88 3.63
C ALA A 146 -0.13 -6.31 3.99
N ALA A 147 0.04 -4.98 4.00
CA ALA A 147 1.26 -4.33 4.44
C ALA A 147 1.55 -4.58 5.93
N THR A 148 0.52 -4.54 6.78
CA THR A 148 0.65 -4.83 8.23
C THR A 148 1.07 -6.28 8.46
N LEU A 149 0.48 -7.23 7.72
CA LEU A 149 0.88 -8.64 7.71
C LEU A 149 2.33 -8.84 7.28
N ALA A 150 2.74 -8.20 6.18
CA ALA A 150 4.12 -8.29 5.70
C ALA A 150 5.12 -7.72 6.71
N GLY A 151 4.78 -6.58 7.34
CA GLY A 151 5.58 -5.99 8.43
C GLY A 151 5.70 -6.93 9.63
N ALA A 152 4.60 -7.55 10.05
CA ALA A 152 4.62 -8.54 11.13
C ALA A 152 5.49 -9.76 10.79
N ILE A 153 5.38 -10.29 9.57
CA ILE A 153 6.22 -11.40 9.08
C ILE A 153 7.69 -11.02 9.04
N MET A 154 8.02 -9.80 8.61
CA MET A 154 9.40 -9.31 8.58
C MET A 154 10.00 -9.16 9.99
N ILE A 155 9.21 -8.67 10.96
CA ILE A 155 9.63 -8.63 12.36
C ILE A 155 9.92 -10.04 12.88
N MET A 156 9.06 -11.02 12.57
CA MET A 156 9.30 -12.43 12.94
C MET A 156 10.56 -12.99 12.31
N ALA A 157 10.78 -12.75 11.01
CA ALA A 157 11.97 -13.23 10.32
C ALA A 157 13.24 -12.68 10.99
N ASN A 158 13.25 -11.37 11.31
CA ASN A 158 14.34 -10.74 12.05
C ASN A 158 14.50 -11.34 13.46
N MET A 159 13.40 -11.53 14.21
CA MET A 159 13.46 -12.12 15.55
C MET A 159 13.96 -13.57 15.51
N ALA A 160 13.51 -14.38 14.56
CA ALA A 160 13.96 -15.76 14.37
C ALA A 160 15.45 -15.81 13.97
N GLN A 161 15.89 -14.91 13.10
CA GLN A 161 17.31 -14.74 12.78
C GLN A 161 18.13 -14.41 14.04
N TRP A 162 17.71 -13.42 14.83
CA TRP A 162 18.39 -13.06 16.06
C TRP A 162 18.35 -14.16 17.13
N ALA A 163 17.24 -14.88 17.26
CA ALA A 163 17.13 -16.03 18.15
C ALA A 163 18.01 -17.20 17.70
N ALA A 164 18.18 -17.43 16.40
CA ALA A 164 19.11 -18.43 15.88
C ALA A 164 20.59 -18.01 16.10
N ILE A 165 20.88 -16.72 15.97
CA ILE A 165 22.24 -16.15 16.18
C ILE A 165 22.61 -16.14 17.67
N PHE A 166 21.70 -15.74 18.56
CA PHE A 166 21.97 -15.57 20.00
C PHE A 166 21.50 -16.73 20.88
N GLY A 167 20.57 -17.57 20.41
CA GLY A 167 20.04 -18.72 21.15
C GLY A 167 20.77 -20.03 20.87
N GLY A 168 21.79 -20.03 20.01
CA GLY A 168 22.61 -21.20 19.70
C GLY A 168 23.62 -21.53 20.79
N ALA A 169 23.17 -21.97 21.96
CA ALA A 169 24.04 -22.57 22.99
C ALA A 169 23.32 -23.51 23.98
N SER A 170 22.38 -24.34 23.52
CA SER A 170 21.98 -25.55 24.28
C SER A 170 21.65 -26.68 23.32
N ARG A 171 22.63 -27.58 23.18
CA ARG A 171 22.46 -28.92 22.62
C ARG A 171 21.78 -29.77 23.69
N ASP A 172 20.68 -30.43 23.34
CA ASP A 172 20.56 -31.88 23.52
C ASP A 172 19.30 -32.41 22.80
N ASP A 173 19.61 -33.28 21.84
CA ASP A 173 18.93 -34.46 21.29
C ASP A 173 17.43 -34.53 20.96
N ASP A 174 17.24 -34.95 19.70
CA ASP A 174 16.33 -35.99 19.21
C ASP A 174 14.82 -35.85 19.43
N GLU A 175 14.14 -35.31 18.42
CA GLU A 175 13.32 -36.09 17.47
C GLU A 175 12.45 -35.15 16.61
N GLY A 176 12.51 -35.33 15.29
CA GLY A 176 11.42 -34.96 14.39
C GLY A 176 11.52 -33.60 13.66
N GLY A 177 12.08 -33.64 12.45
CA GLY A 177 11.56 -32.82 11.35
C GLY A 177 12.29 -31.50 11.05
N GLY A 178 13.50 -31.60 10.51
CA GLY A 178 14.20 -30.50 9.86
C GLY A 178 14.88 -29.55 10.85
N GLY A 179 16.13 -29.86 11.21
CA GLY A 179 16.93 -29.05 12.15
C GLY A 179 17.15 -27.60 11.71
N ILE A 180 18.11 -26.91 12.35
CA ILE A 180 18.47 -25.49 12.09
C ILE A 180 18.42 -25.10 10.60
N VAL A 181 18.84 -25.97 9.69
CA VAL A 181 18.79 -25.77 8.24
C VAL A 181 17.36 -25.63 7.67
N GLY A 182 16.42 -26.46 8.12
CA GLY A 182 15.01 -26.39 7.72
C GLY A 182 14.31 -25.14 8.25
N LEU A 183 14.63 -24.74 9.48
CA LEU A 183 14.17 -23.48 10.07
C LEU A 183 14.72 -22.26 9.32
N ILE A 184 16.01 -22.25 8.95
CA ILE A 184 16.62 -21.18 8.15
C ILE A 184 16.01 -21.12 6.75
N LEU A 185 15.79 -22.26 6.10
CA LEU A 185 15.14 -22.33 4.78
C LEU A 185 13.72 -21.78 4.83
N MET A 186 12.90 -22.18 5.81
CA MET A 186 11.53 -21.66 5.96
C MET A 186 11.52 -20.17 6.35
N ALA A 187 12.47 -19.72 7.16
CA ALA A 187 12.61 -18.30 7.51
C ALA A 187 12.93 -17.41 6.31
N ILE A 188 13.51 -17.97 5.24
CA ILE A 188 13.79 -17.26 3.98
C ILE A 188 12.65 -17.45 2.97
N LEU A 189 12.20 -18.69 2.76
CA LEU A 189 11.22 -19.04 1.73
C LEU A 189 9.81 -18.57 2.05
N ALA A 190 9.38 -18.59 3.31
CA ALA A 190 8.02 -18.17 3.66
C ALA A 190 7.78 -16.66 3.44
N PRO A 191 8.70 -15.74 3.84
CA PRO A 191 8.60 -14.33 3.45
C PRO A 191 8.65 -14.10 1.94
N LEU A 192 9.47 -14.86 1.20
CA LEU A 192 9.52 -14.79 -0.26
C LEU A 192 8.19 -15.21 -0.90
N ALA A 193 7.58 -16.31 -0.46
CA ALA A 193 6.29 -16.76 -0.98
C ALA A 193 5.16 -15.76 -0.63
N ALA A 194 5.15 -15.24 0.60
CA ALA A 194 4.17 -14.24 1.04
C ALA A 194 4.29 -12.93 0.24
N THR A 195 5.51 -12.44 0.04
CA THR A 195 5.76 -11.24 -0.79
C THR A 195 5.36 -11.47 -2.23
N LEU A 196 5.66 -12.63 -2.84
CA LEU A 196 5.24 -12.97 -4.20
C LEU A 196 3.70 -12.96 -4.36
N ILE A 197 2.97 -13.56 -3.42
CA ILE A 197 1.50 -13.56 -3.43
C ILE A 197 0.95 -12.15 -3.24
N GLN A 198 1.48 -11.39 -2.28
CA GLN A 198 1.07 -10.01 -2.03
C GLN A 198 1.27 -9.13 -3.26
N MET A 199 2.41 -9.29 -3.95
CA MET A 199 2.71 -8.57 -5.17
C MET A 199 1.77 -8.93 -6.32
N ALA A 200 1.48 -10.22 -6.53
CA ALA A 200 0.56 -10.65 -7.58
C ALA A 200 -0.84 -10.05 -7.37
N ILE A 201 -1.32 -10.03 -6.13
CA ILE A 201 -2.60 -9.41 -5.77
C ILE A 201 -2.53 -7.90 -6.01
N SER A 202 -1.42 -7.24 -5.65
CA SER A 202 -1.24 -5.80 -5.83
C SER A 202 -1.27 -5.39 -7.30
N ARG A 203 -0.50 -6.05 -8.17
CA ARG A 203 -0.40 -5.71 -9.60
C ARG A 203 -1.73 -5.80 -10.34
N SER A 204 -2.53 -6.84 -10.07
CA SER A 204 -3.83 -7.00 -10.70
C SER A 204 -4.78 -5.83 -10.41
N ARG A 205 -4.68 -5.25 -9.21
CA ARG A 205 -5.50 -4.09 -8.81
C ARG A 205 -5.02 -2.81 -9.44
N GLU A 206 -3.71 -2.62 -9.57
CA GLU A 206 -3.14 -1.45 -10.26
C GLU A 206 -3.63 -1.37 -11.72
N TYR A 207 -3.67 -2.50 -12.44
CA TYR A 207 -4.22 -2.50 -13.81
C TYR A 207 -5.72 -2.19 -13.84
N LEU A 208 -6.51 -2.68 -12.87
CA LEU A 208 -7.93 -2.35 -12.76
C LEU A 208 -8.15 -0.87 -12.41
N ALA A 209 -7.28 -0.31 -11.59
CA ALA A 209 -7.30 1.10 -11.23
C ALA A 209 -6.87 1.99 -12.40
N ASP A 210 -5.90 1.56 -13.22
CA ASP A 210 -5.54 2.22 -14.48
C ASP A 210 -6.71 2.26 -15.45
N GLU A 211 -7.35 1.11 -15.67
CA GLU A 211 -8.49 1.00 -16.55
C GLU A 211 -9.68 1.83 -16.05
N GLY A 212 -10.01 1.73 -14.75
CA GLY A 212 -11.08 2.50 -14.14
C GLY A 212 -10.79 4.00 -14.15
N GLY A 213 -9.55 4.40 -13.85
CA GLY A 213 -9.11 5.80 -13.90
C GLY A 213 -9.19 6.37 -15.31
N ALA A 214 -8.78 5.61 -16.33
CA ALA A 214 -8.94 5.99 -17.72
C ALA A 214 -10.41 6.14 -18.14
N ARG A 215 -11.30 5.23 -17.71
CA ARG A 215 -12.74 5.30 -17.98
C ARG A 215 -13.43 6.45 -17.24
N VAL A 216 -13.05 6.71 -15.98
CA VAL A 216 -13.63 7.80 -15.16
C VAL A 216 -13.15 9.16 -15.63
N SER A 217 -11.89 9.30 -16.01
CA SER A 217 -11.35 10.55 -16.56
C SER A 217 -11.77 10.78 -18.01
N GLY A 218 -12.03 9.71 -18.78
CA GLY A 218 -12.15 9.76 -20.24
C GLY A 218 -10.80 9.98 -20.95
N LYS A 219 -9.70 10.04 -20.19
CA LYS A 219 -8.39 10.52 -20.64
C LYS A 219 -7.29 9.48 -20.40
N PRO A 220 -7.31 8.33 -21.09
CA PRO A 220 -6.29 7.28 -20.92
C PRO A 220 -4.87 7.80 -21.19
N TYR A 221 -4.70 8.68 -22.18
CA TYR A 221 -3.40 9.28 -22.51
C TYR A 221 -2.89 10.25 -21.44
N GLY A 222 -3.79 10.92 -20.70
CA GLY A 222 -3.44 11.77 -19.57
C GLY A 222 -2.76 10.98 -18.46
N LEU A 223 -3.38 9.87 -18.04
CA LEU A 223 -2.77 8.97 -17.05
C LEU A 223 -1.47 8.34 -17.56
N ALA A 224 -1.40 7.93 -18.82
CA ALA A 224 -0.17 7.39 -19.40
C ALA A 224 0.99 8.40 -19.40
N SER A 225 0.71 9.66 -19.75
CA SER A 225 1.69 10.75 -19.70
C SER A 225 2.13 11.05 -18.27
N ALA A 226 1.18 11.04 -17.32
CA ALA A 226 1.47 11.23 -15.90
C ALA A 226 2.42 10.16 -15.36
N LEU A 227 2.17 8.88 -15.66
CA LEU A 227 3.02 7.77 -15.25
C LEU A 227 4.45 7.88 -15.79
N ASP A 228 4.62 8.30 -17.05
CA ASP A 228 5.94 8.54 -17.64
C ASP A 228 6.69 9.67 -16.92
N LYS A 229 6.01 10.80 -16.63
CA LYS A 229 6.59 11.92 -15.88
C LYS A 229 6.96 11.54 -14.45
N LEU A 230 6.07 10.87 -13.73
CA LEU A 230 6.30 10.41 -12.36
C LEU A 230 7.44 9.39 -12.30
N GLY A 231 7.51 8.47 -13.27
CA GLY A 231 8.60 7.51 -13.42
C GLY A 231 9.96 8.16 -13.61
N LYS A 232 10.01 9.27 -14.35
CA LYS A 232 11.24 10.07 -14.52
C LYS A 232 11.57 10.89 -13.27
N ALA A 233 10.58 11.53 -12.66
CA ALA A 233 10.75 12.35 -11.46
C ALA A 233 11.24 11.53 -10.25
N SER A 234 10.68 10.33 -10.05
CA SER A 234 11.07 9.43 -8.96
C SER A 234 12.53 8.96 -9.05
N LYS A 235 13.10 8.88 -10.27
CA LYS A 235 14.52 8.57 -10.47
C LYS A 235 15.43 9.77 -10.17
N ALA A 236 14.93 10.99 -10.34
CA ALA A 236 15.69 12.23 -10.19
C ALA A 236 15.68 12.77 -8.75
N ILE A 237 14.59 12.55 -8.02
CA ILE A 237 14.41 12.97 -6.61
C ILE A 237 14.10 11.71 -5.79
N PRO A 238 15.12 10.97 -5.33
CA PRO A 238 14.91 9.81 -4.47
C PRO A 238 14.34 10.27 -3.13
N MET A 239 13.14 9.81 -2.78
CA MET A 239 12.57 10.05 -1.45
C MET A 239 13.14 9.05 -0.44
N ASP A 240 13.41 9.52 0.78
CA ASP A 240 13.62 8.65 1.93
C ASP A 240 12.26 8.10 2.43
N ALA A 241 11.61 7.28 1.60
CA ALA A 241 10.30 6.72 1.89
C ALA A 241 10.44 5.52 2.84
N ASN A 242 9.61 5.47 3.89
CA ASN A 242 9.53 4.31 4.77
C ASN A 242 9.03 3.10 3.95
N PRO A 243 9.72 1.94 3.97
CA PRO A 243 9.28 0.73 3.25
C PRO A 243 7.83 0.32 3.56
N SER A 244 7.35 0.64 4.77
CA SER A 244 5.97 0.36 5.21
C SER A 244 4.93 1.23 4.51
N THR A 245 5.29 2.40 3.97
CA THR A 245 4.40 3.32 3.24
C THR A 245 4.68 3.37 1.73
N ALA A 246 5.70 2.66 1.24
CA ALA A 246 6.09 2.67 -0.17
C ALA A 246 4.97 2.23 -1.14
N HIS A 247 4.01 1.43 -0.67
CA HIS A 247 2.84 0.98 -1.44
C HIS A 247 1.77 2.07 -1.63
N MET A 248 1.91 3.22 -0.98
CA MET A 248 1.03 4.39 -1.10
C MET A 248 1.54 5.39 -2.15
N PHE A 249 2.61 5.06 -2.88
CA PHE A 249 3.16 5.92 -3.90
C PHE A 249 2.72 5.43 -5.28
N ILE A 250 2.31 6.35 -6.15
CA ILE A 250 1.92 6.03 -7.54
C ILE A 250 3.08 5.34 -8.28
N VAL A 251 4.31 5.78 -7.98
CA VAL A 251 5.56 5.22 -8.49
C VAL A 251 6.41 4.80 -7.31
N ASN A 252 6.91 3.56 -7.34
CA ASN A 252 7.74 3.02 -6.27
C ASN A 252 9.03 3.86 -6.08
N PRO A 253 9.18 4.56 -4.93
CA PRO A 253 10.33 5.42 -4.67
C PRO A 253 11.64 4.63 -4.48
N LEU A 254 11.57 3.32 -4.30
CA LEU A 254 12.72 2.42 -4.06
C LEU A 254 13.20 1.70 -5.34
N SER A 255 12.62 2.03 -6.50
CA SER A 255 12.88 1.37 -7.80
C SER A 255 14.32 1.51 -8.33
N GLY A 256 15.13 2.40 -7.76
CA GLY A 256 16.56 2.57 -8.10
C GLY A 256 17.49 1.45 -7.58
N ARG A 257 17.02 0.55 -6.72
CA ARG A 257 17.81 -0.60 -6.22
C ARG A 257 17.40 -1.85 -6.98
N ALA A 258 18.27 -2.38 -7.85
CA ALA A 258 17.97 -3.48 -8.79
C ALA A 258 17.38 -4.75 -8.16
N LEU A 259 17.69 -5.04 -6.90
CA LEU A 259 17.11 -6.16 -6.13
C LEU A 259 15.66 -5.91 -5.64
N MET A 260 15.18 -4.67 -5.61
CA MET A 260 13.85 -4.27 -5.13
C MET A 260 12.78 -4.26 -6.23
N ASN A 261 13.16 -4.34 -7.51
CA ASN A 261 12.20 -4.37 -8.63
C ASN A 261 11.37 -5.67 -8.68
N LEU A 262 11.93 -6.77 -8.19
CA LEU A 262 11.21 -8.03 -8.02
C LEU A 262 10.23 -7.99 -6.84
N PHE A 263 10.40 -7.03 -5.91
CA PHE A 263 9.58 -6.81 -4.72
C PHE A 263 8.64 -5.59 -4.83
N SER A 264 8.57 -4.99 -6.02
CA SER A 264 7.72 -3.82 -6.27
C SER A 264 6.25 -4.21 -6.28
N THR A 265 5.45 -3.58 -5.40
CA THR A 265 3.99 -3.74 -5.32
C THR A 265 3.27 -3.16 -6.54
N HIS A 266 3.95 -2.32 -7.33
CA HIS A 266 3.42 -1.78 -8.58
C HIS A 266 3.96 -2.54 -9.79
N PRO A 267 3.13 -2.79 -10.82
CA PRO A 267 3.59 -3.38 -12.07
C PRO A 267 4.53 -2.43 -12.82
N PRO A 268 5.32 -2.94 -13.79
CA PRO A 268 6.21 -2.11 -14.59
C PRO A 268 5.47 -0.93 -15.23
N ILE A 269 6.04 0.27 -15.12
CA ILE A 269 5.42 1.51 -15.62
C ILE A 269 5.19 1.42 -17.13
N GLU A 270 6.15 0.85 -17.86
CA GLU A 270 6.09 0.67 -19.31
C GLU A 270 4.89 -0.17 -19.74
N GLU A 271 4.55 -1.21 -18.96
CA GLU A 271 3.40 -2.06 -19.23
C GLU A 271 2.08 -1.33 -18.97
N ARG A 272 1.99 -0.59 -17.85
CA ARG A 272 0.83 0.26 -17.54
C ARG A 272 0.58 1.29 -18.64
N ILE A 273 1.63 2.00 -19.05
CA ILE A 273 1.59 2.98 -20.16
C ILE A 273 1.12 2.31 -21.46
N SER A 274 1.66 1.14 -21.80
CA SER A 274 1.28 0.42 -23.02
C SER A 274 -0.21 0.05 -23.02
N ARG A 275 -0.74 -0.43 -21.89
CA ARG A 275 -2.17 -0.78 -21.76
C ARG A 275 -3.05 0.46 -21.90
N LEU A 276 -2.72 1.55 -21.21
CA LEU A 276 -3.45 2.82 -21.29
C LEU A 276 -3.45 3.39 -22.71
N ARG A 277 -2.32 3.36 -23.40
CA ARG A 277 -2.23 3.80 -24.81
C ARG A 277 -3.03 2.93 -25.78
N GLY A 278 -3.33 1.68 -25.40
CA GLY A 278 -4.22 0.80 -26.15
C GLY A 278 -5.72 1.09 -25.95
N MET A 279 -6.09 1.91 -24.96
CA MET A 279 -7.47 2.30 -24.71
C MET A 279 -7.91 3.44 -25.63
N ARG A 280 -9.16 3.39 -26.10
CA ARG A 280 -9.77 4.51 -26.83
C ARG A 280 -10.26 5.57 -25.84
N PRO A 281 -9.96 6.86 -26.05
CA PRO A 281 -10.60 7.95 -25.32
C PRO A 281 -12.12 7.89 -25.50
N VAL A 282 -12.86 8.32 -24.46
CA VAL A 282 -14.33 8.30 -24.42
C VAL A 282 -14.86 9.72 -24.42
#